data_AF-A0A2M8NPJ7-F1
#
_entry.id   AF-A0A2M8NPJ7-F1
#
_cell.length_a   1.000
_cell.length_b   1.000
_cell.length_c   1.000
_cell.angle_alpha   90.00
_cell.angle_beta   90.00
_cell.angle_gamma   90.00
#
_symmetry.space_group_name_H-M   'P 1'
#
loop_
_entity.id
_entity.type
_entity.pdbx_description
1 polymer ?
#
loop_
_entity_poly.entity_id
_entity_poly.type
_entity_poly.pdbx_seq_one_letter_code
_entity_poly.pdbx_strand_id
1 'polypeptide(L)'
;MELFGLTGLARRAAGGSYTKLEFEKRKVFDPIRGLAETTDKLGPRLEGRDVQDIDDLVKYAKREIAGLPENIREKVIGNVQAPLSYDRSALKKPRAELDEIADQAMVMETEALERAVRNAALYLAGWVTLLLIVAVFVIAWSPSTPEMPALTVVLLVLLLILAVIGMLFLPLRGRMLRNRYIERIDKLKTRYIEVLGKAAAEQIEYGMRLRREAVAPLTRLIEAQTRIQTEQMNQLQAAQQEIMQIEVDLAALGKTGLRG
;
A
#
# COMPACT_ATOMS: atom_id res chain seq x y z
N MET A 1 -44.00 -31.48 5.82
CA MET A 1 -43.30 -30.18 5.89
C MET A 1 -41.80 -30.45 5.93
N GLU A 2 -41.05 -29.84 5.02
CA GLU A 2 -39.57 -29.72 5.03
C GLU A 2 -38.68 -30.97 4.77
N LEU A 3 -38.77 -31.54 3.57
CA LEU A 3 -37.67 -32.33 2.95
C LEU A 3 -37.29 -31.83 1.55
N PHE A 4 -37.91 -30.73 1.09
CA PHE A 4 -37.75 -30.18 -0.27
C PHE A 4 -36.56 -29.21 -0.45
N GLY A 5 -35.78 -28.93 0.61
CA GLY A 5 -34.63 -28.01 0.53
C GLY A 5 -33.28 -28.66 0.19
N LEU A 6 -33.10 -29.95 0.52
CA LEU A 6 -31.78 -30.62 0.41
C LEU A 6 -31.52 -31.18 -1.00
N THR A 7 -32.56 -31.59 -1.72
CA THR A 7 -32.47 -32.07 -3.11
C THR A 7 -32.16 -30.94 -4.09
N GLY A 8 -32.60 -29.71 -3.81
CA GLY A 8 -32.25 -28.51 -4.59
C GLY A 8 -30.78 -28.11 -4.48
N LEU A 9 -30.16 -28.36 -3.32
CA LEU A 9 -28.72 -28.16 -3.11
C LEU A 9 -27.88 -29.22 -3.84
N ALA A 10 -28.32 -30.49 -3.82
CA ALA A 10 -27.66 -31.58 -4.53
C ALA A 10 -27.70 -31.39 -6.06
N ARG A 11 -28.82 -30.91 -6.61
CA ARG A 11 -28.98 -30.67 -8.06
C ARG A 11 -28.22 -29.42 -8.55
N ARG A 12 -28.03 -28.39 -7.71
CA ARG A 12 -27.16 -27.23 -8.01
C ARG A 12 -25.66 -27.55 -7.93
N ALA A 13 -25.25 -28.55 -7.15
CA ALA A 13 -23.85 -28.97 -7.04
C ALA A 13 -23.33 -29.75 -8.27
N ALA A 14 -24.22 -30.17 -9.18
CA ALA A 14 -23.89 -31.06 -10.29
C ALA A 14 -23.49 -30.36 -11.60
N GLY A 15 -23.69 -29.03 -11.75
CA GLY A 15 -23.53 -28.38 -13.08
C GLY A 15 -22.77 -27.05 -13.13
N GLY A 16 -22.39 -26.43 -12.01
CA GLY A 16 -21.68 -25.15 -12.04
C GLY A 16 -21.05 -24.78 -10.70
N SER A 17 -19.91 -24.09 -10.77
CA SER A 17 -19.12 -23.67 -9.60
C SER A 17 -19.93 -22.76 -8.69
N TYR A 18 -20.50 -23.32 -7.62
CA TYR A 18 -21.32 -22.61 -6.63
C TYR A 18 -20.56 -21.43 -6.00
N THR A 19 -19.27 -21.64 -5.73
CA THR A 19 -18.38 -20.61 -5.19
C THR A 19 -18.20 -19.47 -6.18
N LYS A 20 -17.95 -19.74 -7.46
CA LYS A 20 -17.81 -18.70 -8.48
C LYS A 20 -19.07 -17.83 -8.61
N LEU A 21 -20.25 -18.45 -8.65
CA LEU A 21 -21.52 -17.73 -8.73
C LEU A 21 -21.75 -16.81 -7.52
N GLU A 22 -21.44 -17.28 -6.30
CA GLU A 22 -21.58 -16.46 -5.09
C GLU A 22 -20.57 -15.30 -5.04
N PHE A 23 -19.37 -15.50 -5.58
CA PHE A 23 -18.35 -14.45 -5.68
C PHE A 23 -18.73 -13.39 -6.72
N GLU A 24 -19.29 -13.81 -7.85
CA GLU A 24 -19.84 -12.92 -8.88
C GLU A 24 -21.02 -12.10 -8.34
N LYS A 25 -21.99 -12.75 -7.67
CA LYS A 25 -23.12 -12.05 -7.03
C LYS A 25 -22.68 -11.01 -6.00
N ARG A 26 -21.65 -11.33 -5.22
CA ARG A 26 -21.10 -10.44 -4.19
C ARG A 26 -20.11 -9.42 -4.74
N LYS A 27 -19.86 -9.42 -6.05
CA LYS A 27 -18.98 -8.45 -6.73
C LYS A 27 -17.59 -8.36 -6.08
N VAL A 28 -17.06 -9.50 -5.62
CA VAL A 28 -15.81 -9.55 -4.85
C VAL A 28 -14.62 -9.01 -5.66
N PHE A 29 -14.68 -9.13 -6.99
CA PHE A 29 -13.61 -8.69 -7.90
C PHE A 29 -13.73 -7.25 -8.37
N ASP A 30 -14.87 -6.58 -8.16
CA ASP A 30 -15.06 -5.20 -8.63
C ASP A 30 -14.01 -4.23 -8.05
N PRO A 31 -13.66 -4.30 -6.74
CA PRO A 31 -12.59 -3.48 -6.19
C PRO A 31 -11.22 -3.78 -6.82
N ILE A 32 -10.94 -5.04 -7.17
CA ILE A 32 -9.65 -5.45 -7.77
C ILE A 32 -9.55 -4.91 -9.20
N ARG A 33 -10.63 -5.00 -9.98
CA ARG A 33 -10.70 -4.44 -11.34
C ARG A 33 -10.52 -2.92 -11.35
N GLY A 34 -11.00 -2.24 -10.30
CA GLY A 34 -10.84 -0.79 -10.13
C GLY A 34 -9.44 -0.33 -9.68
N LEU A 35 -8.54 -1.26 -9.31
CA LEU A 35 -7.21 -0.89 -8.84
C LEU A 35 -6.40 -0.18 -9.92
N ALA A 36 -6.35 -0.75 -11.12
CA ALA A 36 -5.66 -0.17 -12.28
C ALA A 36 -6.11 1.27 -12.55
N GLU A 37 -7.43 1.49 -12.66
CA GLU A 37 -8.00 2.81 -12.91
C GLU A 37 -7.67 3.82 -11.79
N THR A 38 -7.64 3.35 -10.54
CA THR A 38 -7.30 4.19 -9.39
C THR A 38 -5.82 4.54 -9.38
N THR A 39 -4.94 3.57 -9.68
CA THR A 39 -3.50 3.79 -9.74
C THR A 39 -3.08 4.64 -10.93
N ASP A 40 -3.76 4.51 -12.07
CA ASP A 40 -3.45 5.29 -13.28
C ASP A 40 -3.73 6.78 -13.09
N LYS A 41 -4.61 7.15 -12.14
CA LYS A 41 -4.85 8.54 -11.74
C LYS A 41 -3.68 9.17 -10.99
N LEU A 42 -2.75 8.38 -10.42
CA LEU A 42 -1.61 8.93 -9.68
C LEU A 42 -0.66 9.71 -10.60
N GLY A 43 -0.34 9.18 -11.78
CA GLY A 43 0.58 9.82 -12.72
C GLY A 43 0.17 11.24 -13.10
N PRO A 44 -1.04 11.45 -13.66
CA PRO A 44 -1.53 12.79 -14.00
C PRO A 44 -1.64 13.73 -12.79
N ARG A 45 -2.01 13.22 -11.62
CA ARG A 45 -2.13 14.03 -10.40
C ARG A 45 -0.79 14.51 -9.87
N LEU A 46 0.21 13.63 -9.85
CA LEU A 46 1.56 13.97 -9.42
C LEU A 46 2.21 14.94 -10.40
N GLU A 47 2.09 14.69 -11.70
CA GLU A 47 2.59 15.62 -12.72
C GLU A 47 1.93 17.00 -12.60
N GLY A 48 0.60 17.08 -12.57
CA GLY A 48 -0.10 18.36 -12.53
C GLY A 48 0.31 19.19 -11.32
N ARG A 49 0.50 18.53 -10.17
CA ARG A 49 1.00 19.18 -8.96
C ARG A 49 2.46 19.59 -9.06
N ASP A 50 3.33 18.71 -9.55
CA ASP A 50 4.77 19.00 -9.65
C ASP A 50 5.05 20.13 -10.65
N VAL A 51 4.38 20.11 -11.81
CA VAL A 51 4.50 21.17 -12.83
C VAL A 51 4.04 22.50 -12.26
N GLN A 52 2.90 22.53 -11.55
CA GLN A 52 2.41 23.74 -10.91
C GLN A 52 3.39 24.26 -9.84
N ASP A 53 3.88 23.38 -8.96
CA ASP A 53 4.84 23.74 -7.92
C ASP A 53 6.13 24.31 -8.54
N ILE A 54 6.62 23.73 -9.64
CA ILE A 54 7.82 24.20 -10.35
C ILE A 54 7.57 25.55 -11.03
N ASP A 55 6.43 25.73 -11.70
CA ASP A 55 6.07 27.00 -12.32
C ASP A 55 6.00 28.13 -11.29
N ASP A 56 5.45 27.85 -10.11
CA ASP A 56 5.37 28.81 -9.02
C ASP A 56 6.76 29.13 -8.45
N LEU A 57 7.64 28.12 -8.31
CA LEU A 57 9.05 28.33 -7.93
C LEU A 57 9.80 29.17 -8.96
N VAL A 58 9.60 28.92 -10.25
CA VAL A 58 10.22 29.67 -11.34
C VAL A 58 9.73 31.11 -11.37
N LYS A 59 8.42 31.35 -11.22
CA LYS A 59 7.85 32.70 -11.11
C LYS A 59 8.40 33.44 -9.90
N TYR A 60 8.49 32.76 -8.76
CA TYR A 60 9.07 33.32 -7.54
C TYR A 60 10.54 33.71 -7.77
N ALA A 61 11.36 32.77 -8.26
CA ALA A 61 12.77 33.02 -8.50
C ALA A 61 13.01 34.14 -9.54
N LYS A 62 12.21 34.23 -10.60
CA LYS A 62 12.28 35.34 -11.56
C LYS A 62 11.93 36.68 -10.93
N ARG A 63 10.92 36.73 -10.06
CA ARG A 63 10.54 37.94 -9.32
C ARG A 63 11.67 38.41 -8.42
N GLU A 64 12.28 37.49 -7.68
CA GLU A 64 13.43 37.80 -6.82
C GLU A 64 14.61 38.33 -7.65
N ILE A 65 14.97 37.66 -8.76
CA ILE A 65 16.06 38.10 -9.65
C ILE A 65 15.78 39.50 -10.23
N ALA A 66 14.54 39.80 -10.61
CA ALA A 66 14.15 41.11 -11.11
C ALA A 66 14.25 42.21 -10.04
N GLY A 67 14.02 41.87 -8.77
CA GLY A 67 14.18 42.77 -7.62
C GLY A 67 15.64 43.04 -7.23
N LEU A 68 16.60 42.24 -7.72
CA LEU A 68 18.01 42.43 -7.41
C LEU A 68 18.58 43.67 -8.13
N PRO A 69 19.54 44.39 -7.48
CA PRO A 69 20.37 45.40 -8.13
C PRO A 69 21.07 44.87 -9.40
N GLU A 70 21.26 45.74 -10.39
CA GLU A 70 21.74 45.36 -11.72
C GLU A 70 23.11 44.65 -11.70
N ASN A 71 24.01 45.11 -10.83
CA ASN A 71 25.33 44.51 -10.59
C ASN A 71 25.32 43.09 -9.98
N ILE A 72 24.21 42.67 -9.37
CA ILE A 72 24.01 41.30 -8.85
C ILE A 72 23.23 40.45 -9.86
N ARG A 73 22.26 41.07 -10.56
CA ARG A 73 21.45 40.41 -11.59
C ARG A 73 22.31 39.86 -12.73
N GLU A 74 23.30 40.61 -13.19
CA GLU A 74 24.25 40.17 -14.23
C GLU A 74 25.09 38.95 -13.80
N LYS A 75 25.21 38.69 -12.49
CA LYS A 75 25.98 37.55 -11.95
C LYS A 75 25.16 36.27 -11.81
N VAL A 76 23.88 36.29 -12.18
CA VAL A 76 23.04 35.08 -12.21
C VAL A 76 23.54 34.17 -13.33
N ILE A 77 24.06 33.00 -12.96
CA ILE A 77 24.55 32.00 -13.93
C ILE A 77 23.43 31.00 -14.25
N GLY A 78 22.95 31.03 -15.50
CA GLY A 78 21.91 30.14 -16.02
C GLY A 78 20.52 30.79 -16.08
N ASN A 79 19.59 30.13 -16.77
CA ASN A 79 18.21 30.62 -16.91
C ASN A 79 17.29 29.88 -15.92
N VAL A 80 16.45 30.63 -15.20
CA VAL A 80 15.38 30.06 -14.38
C VAL A 80 14.22 29.73 -15.31
N GLN A 81 14.04 28.46 -15.65
CA GLN A 81 13.00 28.02 -16.57
C GLN A 81 12.34 26.73 -16.09
N ALA A 82 11.03 26.61 -16.35
CA ALA A 82 10.32 25.39 -16.12
C ALA A 82 10.75 24.31 -17.14
N PRO A 83 10.81 23.03 -16.73
CA PRO A 83 11.20 21.93 -17.60
C PRO A 83 10.18 21.72 -18.73
N LEU A 84 10.67 21.38 -19.92
CA LEU A 84 9.84 21.20 -21.13
C LEU A 84 8.99 19.92 -21.11
N SER A 85 9.39 18.92 -20.32
CA SER A 85 8.70 17.63 -20.24
C SER A 85 8.81 17.03 -18.84
N TYR A 86 7.74 16.38 -18.40
CA TYR A 86 7.70 15.60 -17.17
C TYR A 86 7.73 14.10 -17.51
N ASP A 87 8.71 13.38 -16.98
CA ASP A 87 8.82 11.94 -17.20
C ASP A 87 7.96 11.15 -16.20
N ARG A 88 7.13 10.24 -16.73
CA ARG A 88 6.26 9.32 -15.95
C ARG A 88 6.76 7.87 -15.98
N SER A 89 7.98 7.64 -16.48
CA SER A 89 8.54 6.30 -16.67
C SER A 89 8.54 5.48 -15.38
N ALA A 90 8.83 6.10 -14.22
CA ALA A 90 8.84 5.44 -12.92
C ALA A 90 7.49 4.82 -12.55
N LEU A 91 6.37 5.46 -12.88
CA LEU A 91 5.01 4.94 -12.63
C LEU A 91 4.53 3.97 -13.71
N LYS A 92 5.06 4.06 -14.94
CA LYS A 92 4.72 3.12 -16.02
C LYS A 92 5.44 1.79 -15.90
N LYS A 93 6.69 1.81 -15.42
CA LYS A 93 7.56 0.64 -15.28
C LYS A 93 6.95 -0.52 -14.47
N PRO A 94 6.34 -0.30 -13.28
CA PRO A 94 5.74 -1.38 -12.49
C PRO A 94 4.38 -1.85 -13.03
N ARG A 95 3.82 -1.26 -14.09
CA ARG A 95 2.43 -1.53 -14.51
C ARG A 95 2.17 -3.01 -14.77
N ALA A 96 3.09 -3.69 -15.46
CA ALA A 96 2.98 -5.12 -15.74
C ALA A 96 3.01 -5.96 -14.45
N GLU A 97 3.85 -5.60 -13.47
CA GLU A 97 3.90 -6.30 -12.18
C GLU A 97 2.64 -6.06 -11.34
N LEU A 98 2.10 -4.84 -11.35
CA LEU A 98 0.85 -4.52 -10.67
C LEU A 98 -0.34 -5.27 -11.28
N ASP A 99 -0.39 -5.36 -12.61
CA ASP A 99 -1.41 -6.13 -13.33
C ASP A 99 -1.27 -7.62 -13.02
N GLU A 100 -0.05 -8.17 -12.98
CA GLU A 100 0.18 -9.56 -12.57
C GLU A 100 -0.33 -9.84 -11.14
N ILE A 101 -0.08 -8.93 -10.19
CA ILE A 101 -0.57 -9.08 -8.80
C ILE A 101 -2.10 -9.00 -8.75
N ALA A 102 -2.71 -8.08 -9.51
CA ALA A 102 -4.17 -7.96 -9.61
C ALA A 102 -4.79 -9.20 -10.25
N ASP A 103 -4.18 -9.72 -11.32
CA ASP A 103 -4.57 -10.96 -11.96
C ASP A 103 -4.43 -12.15 -11.01
N GLN A 104 -3.35 -12.26 -10.24
CA GLN A 104 -3.22 -13.31 -9.20
C GLN A 104 -4.30 -13.22 -8.12
N ALA A 105 -4.81 -12.02 -7.82
CA ALA A 105 -5.92 -11.84 -6.90
C ALA A 105 -7.28 -12.23 -7.54
N MET A 106 -7.42 -12.08 -8.87
CA MET A 106 -8.61 -12.45 -9.63
C MET A 106 -8.63 -13.93 -10.05
N VAL A 107 -7.47 -14.52 -10.34
CA VAL A 107 -7.25 -15.97 -10.45
C VAL A 107 -7.29 -16.53 -9.05
N MET A 108 -8.49 -16.45 -8.48
CA MET A 108 -8.84 -17.29 -7.37
C MET A 108 -8.61 -18.72 -7.82
N GLU A 109 -7.97 -19.51 -6.96
CA GLU A 109 -8.20 -20.95 -6.96
C GLU A 109 -9.64 -21.20 -6.50
N THR A 110 -10.62 -20.63 -7.21
CA THR A 110 -12.04 -20.96 -7.12
C THR A 110 -12.17 -22.47 -7.21
N GLU A 111 -11.34 -23.13 -8.03
CA GLU A 111 -11.20 -24.58 -8.08
C GLU A 111 -10.65 -25.22 -6.78
N ALA A 112 -9.68 -24.65 -6.08
CA ALA A 112 -9.22 -25.23 -4.81
C ALA A 112 -10.22 -24.97 -3.68
N LEU A 113 -10.84 -23.79 -3.64
CA LEU A 113 -11.90 -23.46 -2.70
C LEU A 113 -13.13 -24.33 -2.96
N GLU A 114 -13.50 -24.51 -4.23
CA GLU A 114 -14.58 -25.40 -4.67
C GLU A 114 -14.27 -26.85 -4.36
N ARG A 115 -13.05 -27.33 -4.64
CA ARG A 115 -12.61 -28.68 -4.24
C ARG A 115 -12.68 -28.85 -2.73
N ALA A 116 -12.28 -27.86 -1.95
CA ALA A 116 -12.34 -27.92 -0.49
C ALA A 116 -13.79 -27.94 0.03
N VAL A 117 -14.67 -27.11 -0.53
CA VAL A 117 -16.10 -27.06 -0.18
C VAL A 117 -16.80 -28.35 -0.61
N ARG A 118 -16.56 -28.82 -1.83
CA ARG A 118 -17.11 -30.07 -2.37
C ARG A 118 -16.64 -31.27 -1.56
N ASN A 119 -15.35 -31.35 -1.24
CA ASN A 119 -14.83 -32.42 -0.39
C ASN A 119 -15.48 -32.37 1.01
N ALA A 120 -15.57 -31.20 1.63
CA ALA A 120 -16.23 -31.05 2.93
C ALA A 120 -17.71 -31.48 2.89
N ALA A 121 -18.43 -31.12 1.82
CA ALA A 121 -19.82 -31.53 1.60
C ALA A 121 -19.95 -33.05 1.37
N LEU A 122 -19.05 -33.65 0.59
CA LEU A 122 -19.02 -35.09 0.35
C LEU A 122 -18.70 -35.88 1.62
N TYR A 123 -17.73 -35.42 2.42
CA TYR A 123 -17.43 -36.02 3.73
C TYR A 123 -18.63 -35.95 4.66
N LEU A 124 -19.32 -34.81 4.72
CA LEU A 124 -20.53 -34.68 5.53
C LEU A 124 -21.66 -35.56 5.02
N ALA A 125 -21.88 -35.62 3.71
CA ALA A 125 -22.90 -36.48 3.11
C ALA A 125 -22.62 -37.96 3.40
N GLY A 126 -21.36 -38.40 3.28
CA GLY A 126 -20.94 -39.74 3.67
C GLY A 126 -21.15 -40.01 5.16
N TRP A 127 -20.79 -39.06 6.03
CA TRP A 127 -21.01 -39.15 7.48
C TRP A 127 -22.49 -39.29 7.84
N VAL A 128 -23.35 -38.42 7.29
CA VAL A 128 -24.80 -38.45 7.54
C VAL A 128 -25.42 -39.74 6.98
N THR A 129 -24.99 -40.19 5.79
CA THR A 129 -25.46 -41.45 5.19
C THR A 129 -25.09 -42.64 6.07
N LEU A 130 -23.85 -42.69 6.58
CA LEU A 130 -23.41 -43.73 7.51
C LEU A 130 -24.24 -43.72 8.80
N LEU A 131 -24.47 -42.54 9.39
CA LEU A 131 -25.33 -42.42 10.58
C LEU A 131 -26.77 -42.87 10.32
N LEU A 132 -27.32 -42.59 9.14
CA LEU A 132 -28.66 -43.05 8.76
C LEU A 132 -28.71 -44.58 8.62
N ILE A 133 -27.71 -45.20 7.99
CA ILE A 133 -27.61 -46.66 7.88
C ILE A 133 -27.55 -47.29 9.28
N VAL A 134 -26.72 -46.74 10.17
CA VAL A 134 -26.61 -47.21 11.56
C VAL A 134 -27.92 -47.01 12.31
N ALA A 135 -28.61 -45.88 12.14
CA ALA A 135 -29.91 -45.64 12.77
C ALA A 135 -30.97 -46.65 12.31
N VAL A 136 -31.05 -46.94 11.01
CA VAL A 136 -31.96 -47.96 10.46
C VAL A 136 -31.62 -49.35 11.02
N PHE A 137 -30.32 -49.69 11.10
CA PHE A 137 -29.88 -50.94 11.70
C PHE A 137 -30.28 -51.05 13.17
N VAL A 138 -30.06 -50.00 13.97
CA VAL A 138 -30.45 -49.96 15.39
C VAL A 138 -31.96 -50.16 15.55
N ILE A 139 -32.79 -49.57 14.68
CA ILE A 139 -34.25 -49.75 14.76
C ILE A 139 -34.68 -51.15 14.31
N ALA A 140 -34.11 -51.67 13.23
CA ALA A 140 -34.52 -52.94 12.63
C ALA A 140 -34.03 -54.18 13.40
N TRP A 141 -32.88 -54.09 14.07
CA TRP A 141 -32.25 -55.19 14.81
C TRP A 141 -32.38 -55.06 16.33
N SER A 142 -32.96 -53.98 16.85
CA SER A 142 -33.26 -53.91 18.28
C SER A 142 -34.38 -54.89 18.63
N PRO A 143 -34.14 -55.86 19.54
CA PRO A 143 -35.21 -56.66 20.09
C PRO A 143 -36.02 -55.73 21.00
N SER A 144 -37.03 -55.07 20.44
CA SER A 144 -37.98 -54.26 21.21
C SER A 144 -38.83 -55.19 22.08
N THR A 145 -38.23 -55.74 23.13
CA THR A 145 -38.94 -56.43 24.20
C THR A 145 -39.53 -55.37 25.13
N PRO A 146 -40.73 -55.59 25.68
CA PRO A 146 -41.43 -54.63 26.54
C PRO A 146 -40.62 -54.14 27.76
N GLU A 147 -39.55 -54.85 28.13
CA GLU A 147 -38.79 -54.61 29.37
C GLU A 147 -37.57 -53.69 29.21
N MET A 148 -37.09 -53.39 27.98
CA MET A 148 -35.91 -52.53 27.76
C MET A 148 -36.03 -51.52 26.60
N PRO A 149 -37.09 -50.69 26.52
CA PRO A 149 -37.20 -49.63 25.50
C PRO A 149 -36.13 -48.54 25.63
N ALA A 150 -35.53 -48.38 26.81
CA ALA A 150 -34.57 -47.32 27.10
C ALA A 150 -33.28 -47.41 26.26
N LEU A 151 -32.78 -48.62 25.96
CA LEU A 151 -31.50 -48.79 25.25
C LEU A 151 -31.57 -48.26 23.80
N THR A 152 -32.65 -48.57 23.09
CA THR A 152 -32.89 -48.05 21.73
C THR A 152 -32.99 -46.53 21.71
N VAL A 153 -33.69 -45.95 22.69
CA VAL A 153 -33.82 -44.49 22.82
C VAL A 153 -32.45 -43.85 23.12
N VAL A 154 -31.67 -44.41 24.03
CA VAL A 154 -30.32 -43.92 24.34
C VAL A 154 -29.40 -43.96 23.12
N LEU A 155 -29.42 -45.05 22.34
CA LEU A 155 -28.63 -45.16 21.11
C LEU A 155 -29.05 -44.14 20.05
N LEU A 156 -30.35 -43.91 19.88
CA LEU A 156 -30.85 -42.90 18.95
C LEU A 156 -30.46 -41.48 19.38
N VAL A 157 -30.53 -41.17 20.68
CA VAL A 157 -30.06 -39.89 21.23
C VAL A 157 -28.56 -39.73 20.99
N LEU A 158 -27.76 -40.78 21.20
CA LEU A 158 -26.31 -40.75 20.94
C LEU A 158 -26.00 -40.52 19.46
N LEU A 159 -26.73 -41.18 18.54
CA LEU A 159 -26.60 -40.95 17.09
C LEU A 159 -26.98 -39.52 16.71
N LEU A 160 -28.00 -38.94 17.35
CA LEU A 160 -28.41 -37.55 17.12
C LEU A 160 -27.32 -36.57 17.60
N ILE A 161 -26.72 -36.81 18.77
CA ILE A 161 -25.56 -36.05 19.25
C ILE A 161 -24.40 -36.13 18.25
N LEU A 162 -24.07 -37.33 17.76
CA LEU A 162 -23.04 -37.54 16.74
C LEU A 162 -23.36 -36.82 15.41
N ALA A 163 -24.63 -36.77 15.02
CA ALA A 163 -25.07 -36.03 13.83
C ALA A 163 -24.84 -34.52 14.00
N VAL A 164 -25.18 -33.97 15.17
CA VAL A 164 -24.94 -32.56 15.50
C VAL A 164 -23.44 -32.25 15.53
N ILE A 165 -22.63 -33.12 16.13
CA ILE A 165 -21.16 -32.98 16.15
C ILE A 165 -20.60 -32.95 14.72
N GLY A 166 -21.06 -33.85 13.85
CA GLY A 166 -20.65 -33.85 12.44
C GLY A 166 -21.02 -32.55 11.71
N MET A 167 -22.19 -31.99 11.99
CA MET A 167 -22.62 -30.71 11.41
C MET A 167 -21.76 -29.53 11.89
N LEU A 168 -21.32 -29.53 13.15
CA LEU A 168 -20.43 -28.50 13.70
C LEU A 168 -19.04 -28.45 13.04
N PHE A 169 -18.66 -29.49 12.28
CA PHE A 169 -17.42 -29.49 11.52
C PHE A 169 -17.44 -28.51 10.33
N LEU A 170 -18.61 -28.25 9.74
CA LEU A 170 -18.76 -27.31 8.61
C LEU A 170 -18.33 -25.87 8.94
N PRO A 171 -18.85 -25.21 9.99
CA PRO A 171 -18.46 -23.83 10.31
C PRO A 171 -16.97 -23.71 10.65
N LEU A 172 -16.37 -24.73 11.27
CA LEU A 172 -14.94 -24.77 11.56
C LEU A 172 -14.10 -24.77 10.29
N ARG A 173 -14.41 -25.67 9.34
CA ARG A 173 -13.75 -25.72 8.03
C ARG A 173 -13.95 -24.43 7.24
N GLY A 174 -15.15 -23.85 7.30
CA GLY A 174 -15.45 -22.56 6.67
C GLY A 174 -14.58 -21.42 7.21
N ARG A 175 -14.38 -21.35 8.53
CA ARG A 175 -13.49 -20.35 9.15
C ARG A 175 -12.03 -20.55 8.73
N MET A 176 -11.54 -21.79 8.68
CA MET A 176 -10.17 -22.06 8.25
C MET A 176 -9.94 -21.65 6.78
N LEU A 177 -10.88 -21.96 5.89
CA LEU A 177 -10.81 -21.55 4.48
C LEU A 177 -10.80 -20.04 4.33
N ARG A 178 -11.67 -19.34 5.10
CA ARG A 178 -11.70 -17.88 5.14
C ARG A 178 -10.37 -17.30 5.60
N ASN A 179 -9.77 -17.81 6.67
CA ASN A 179 -8.54 -17.26 7.21
C ASN A 179 -7.38 -17.39 6.20
N ARG A 180 -7.23 -18.56 5.57
CA ARG A 180 -6.22 -18.76 4.50
C ARG A 180 -6.45 -17.82 3.32
N TYR A 181 -7.71 -17.57 2.96
CA TYR A 181 -8.06 -16.62 1.91
C TYR A 181 -7.64 -15.19 2.29
N ILE A 182 -7.97 -14.74 3.51
CA ILE A 182 -7.61 -13.42 4.01
C ILE A 182 -6.09 -13.25 4.01
N GLU A 183 -5.35 -14.22 4.54
CA GLU A 183 -3.88 -14.19 4.57
C GLU A 183 -3.27 -14.05 3.17
N ARG A 184 -3.81 -14.77 2.17
CA ARG A 184 -3.31 -14.67 0.79
C ARG A 184 -3.61 -13.31 0.17
N ILE A 185 -4.83 -12.81 0.33
CA ILE A 185 -5.22 -11.49 -0.19
C ILE A 185 -4.41 -10.39 0.48
N ASP A 186 -4.14 -10.48 1.79
CA ASP A 186 -3.35 -9.48 2.50
C ASP A 186 -1.89 -9.46 2.05
N LYS A 187 -1.31 -10.63 1.75
CA LYS A 187 0.02 -10.72 1.11
C LYS A 187 0.05 -10.05 -0.26
N LEU A 188 -0.94 -10.33 -1.12
CA LEU A 188 -1.02 -9.71 -2.45
C LEU A 188 -1.21 -8.20 -2.36
N LYS A 189 -2.09 -7.73 -1.47
CA LYS A 189 -2.29 -6.31 -1.16
C LYS A 189 -0.98 -5.65 -0.71
N THR A 190 -0.25 -6.27 0.21
CA THR A 190 1.02 -5.74 0.72
C THR A 190 2.03 -5.60 -0.42
N ARG A 191 2.18 -6.63 -1.25
CA ARG A 191 3.05 -6.59 -2.43
C ARG A 191 2.64 -5.51 -3.42
N TYR A 192 1.34 -5.35 -3.68
CA TYR A 192 0.82 -4.29 -4.56
C TYR A 192 1.18 -2.89 -4.03
N ILE A 193 0.96 -2.65 -2.73
CA ILE A 193 1.28 -1.38 -2.08
C ILE A 193 2.79 -1.12 -2.09
N GLU A 194 3.61 -2.13 -1.87
CA GLU A 194 5.07 -2.00 -1.87
C GLU A 194 5.60 -1.61 -3.26
N VAL A 195 5.18 -2.32 -4.31
CA VAL A 195 5.57 -2.04 -5.70
C VAL A 195 5.13 -0.63 -6.11
N LEU A 196 3.87 -0.28 -5.83
CA LEU A 196 3.34 1.05 -6.13
C LEU A 196 4.04 2.14 -5.30
N GLY A 197 4.28 1.89 -4.02
CA GLY A 197 4.93 2.81 -3.11
C GLY A 197 6.38 3.11 -3.52
N LYS A 198 7.12 2.09 -3.97
CA LYS A 198 8.47 2.25 -4.51
C LYS A 198 8.48 3.12 -5.77
N ALA A 199 7.57 2.87 -6.70
CA ALA A 199 7.44 3.67 -7.92
C ALA A 199 7.01 5.11 -7.63
N ALA A 200 6.10 5.31 -6.68
CA ALA A 200 5.69 6.62 -6.23
C ALA A 200 6.86 7.37 -5.56
N ALA A 201 7.67 6.70 -4.74
CA ALA A 201 8.85 7.30 -4.12
C ALA A 201 9.88 7.75 -5.18
N GLU A 202 10.15 6.91 -6.19
CA GLU A 202 11.03 7.25 -7.31
C GLU A 202 10.50 8.48 -8.09
N GLN A 203 9.19 8.55 -8.34
CA GLN A 203 8.56 9.69 -9.00
C GLN A 203 8.64 10.98 -8.16
N ILE A 204 8.42 10.88 -6.85
CA ILE A 204 8.54 12.02 -5.93
C ILE A 204 9.99 12.51 -5.88
N GLU A 205 10.96 11.61 -5.83
CA GLU A 205 12.38 11.98 -5.86
C GLU A 205 12.73 12.71 -7.16
N TYR A 206 12.23 12.22 -8.30
CA TYR A 206 12.38 12.91 -9.58
C TYR A 206 11.79 14.33 -9.54
N GLY A 207 10.55 14.49 -9.05
CA GLY A 207 9.93 15.81 -8.89
C GLY A 207 10.73 16.73 -7.96
N MET A 208 11.30 16.21 -6.88
CA MET A 208 12.15 16.97 -5.96
C MET A 208 13.47 17.42 -6.60
N ARG A 209 14.11 16.57 -7.41
CA ARG A 209 15.30 16.96 -8.19
C ARG A 209 14.98 18.09 -9.15
N LEU A 210 13.87 17.97 -9.86
CA LEU A 210 13.42 18.95 -10.84
C LEU A 210 13.15 20.33 -10.21
N ARG A 211 12.53 20.36 -9.01
CA ARG A 211 12.34 21.58 -8.22
C ARG A 211 13.69 22.22 -7.84
N ARG A 212 14.66 21.42 -7.40
CA ARG A 212 16.01 21.91 -7.03
C ARG A 212 16.74 22.48 -8.24
N GLU A 213 16.66 21.83 -9.38
CA GLU A 213 17.28 22.29 -10.63
C GLU A 213 16.67 23.61 -11.12
N ALA A 214 15.34 23.76 -11.01
CA ALA A 214 14.64 24.98 -11.41
C ALA A 214 15.09 26.23 -10.62
N VAL A 215 15.41 26.08 -9.33
CA VAL A 215 15.87 27.18 -8.47
C VAL A 215 17.39 27.24 -8.31
N ALA A 216 18.13 26.26 -8.85
CA ALA A 216 19.58 26.16 -8.70
C ALA A 216 20.36 27.43 -9.13
N PRO A 217 19.97 28.17 -10.19
CA PRO A 217 20.63 29.44 -10.52
C PRO A 217 20.54 30.47 -9.38
N LEU A 218 19.37 30.60 -8.76
CA LEU A 218 19.15 31.54 -7.65
C LEU A 218 19.89 31.08 -6.39
N THR A 219 19.82 29.79 -6.05
CA THR A 219 20.53 29.24 -4.88
C THR A 219 22.04 29.43 -4.99
N ARG A 220 22.63 29.13 -6.16
CA ARG A 220 24.07 29.34 -6.42
C ARG A 220 24.48 30.80 -6.29
N LEU A 221 23.63 31.74 -6.75
CA LEU A 221 23.89 33.16 -6.57
C LEU A 221 23.90 33.55 -5.10
N ILE A 222 22.88 33.14 -4.34
CA ILE A 222 22.77 33.45 -2.91
C ILE A 222 23.99 32.92 -2.15
N GLU A 223 24.36 31.66 -2.39
CA GLU A 223 25.56 31.05 -1.78
C GLU A 223 26.85 31.82 -2.13
N ALA A 224 27.00 32.25 -3.38
CA ALA A 224 28.15 33.05 -3.79
C ALA A 224 28.17 34.42 -3.08
N GLN A 225 27.03 35.11 -2.97
CA GLN A 225 26.93 36.41 -2.30
C GLN A 225 27.18 36.30 -0.80
N THR A 226 26.63 35.29 -0.13
CA THR A 226 26.88 35.06 1.30
C THR A 226 28.35 34.82 1.57
N ARG A 227 29.03 34.03 0.72
CA ARG A 227 30.48 33.78 0.85
C ARG A 227 31.29 35.06 0.72
N ILE A 228 30.99 35.89 -0.28
CA ILE A 228 31.66 37.18 -0.48
C ILE A 228 31.44 38.11 0.72
N GLN A 229 30.22 38.20 1.24
CA GLN A 229 29.91 39.03 2.41
C GLN A 229 30.63 38.55 3.67
N THR A 230 30.70 37.25 3.92
CA THR A 230 31.46 36.69 5.05
C THR A 230 32.96 37.00 4.91
N GLU A 231 33.51 36.91 3.71
CA GLU A 231 34.91 37.25 3.46
C GLU A 231 35.20 38.74 3.69
N GLN A 232 34.33 39.62 3.20
CA GLN A 232 34.42 41.07 3.44
C GLN A 232 34.32 41.40 4.93
N MET A 233 33.41 40.76 5.67
CA MET A 233 33.28 40.94 7.12
C MET A 233 34.58 40.55 7.85
N ASN A 234 35.17 39.42 7.48
CA ASN A 234 36.44 38.97 8.07
C ASN A 234 37.59 39.94 7.75
N GLN A 235 37.66 40.44 6.51
CA GLN A 235 38.67 41.44 6.13
C GLN A 235 38.50 42.76 6.88
N LEU A 236 37.26 43.23 7.07
CA LEU A 236 36.97 44.44 7.85
C LEU A 236 37.34 44.27 9.33
N GLN A 237 37.05 43.10 9.93
CA GLN A 237 37.46 42.80 11.30
C GLN A 237 38.98 42.75 11.45
N ALA A 238 39.69 42.15 10.49
CA ALA A 238 41.15 42.13 10.48
C ALA A 238 41.75 43.54 10.37
N ALA A 239 41.22 44.37 9.45
CA ALA A 239 41.65 45.76 9.31
C ALA A 239 41.36 46.59 10.58
N GLN A 240 40.23 46.37 11.25
CA GLN A 240 39.91 47.02 12.52
C GLN A 240 40.89 46.63 13.64
N GLN A 241 41.28 45.35 13.70
CA GLN A 241 42.31 44.88 14.65
C GLN A 241 43.67 45.51 14.38
N GLU A 242 44.06 45.63 13.11
CA GLU A 242 45.30 46.29 12.70
C GLU A 242 45.31 47.77 13.08
N ILE A 243 44.20 48.49 12.85
CA ILE A 243 44.06 49.89 13.29
C ILE A 243 44.19 50.01 14.81
N MET A 244 43.52 49.15 15.58
CA MET A 244 43.65 49.15 17.04
C MET A 244 45.11 48.88 17.48
N GLN A 245 45.82 47.98 16.80
CA GLN A 245 47.22 47.72 17.09
C GLN A 245 48.10 48.95 16.80
N ILE A 246 47.89 49.61 15.66
CA ILE A 246 48.58 50.85 15.30
C ILE A 246 48.32 51.95 16.34
N GLU A 247 47.08 52.10 16.81
CA GLU A 247 46.73 53.07 17.87
C GLU A 247 47.47 52.79 19.18
N VAL A 248 47.55 51.52 19.58
CA VAL A 248 48.32 51.11 20.78
C VAL A 248 49.81 51.42 20.61
N ASP A 249 50.39 51.10 19.45
CA ASP A 249 51.79 51.34 19.15
C ASP A 249 52.11 52.84 19.10
N LEU A 250 51.22 53.66 18.52
CA LEU A 250 51.34 55.13 18.52
C LEU A 250 51.25 55.71 19.94
N ALA A 251 50.33 55.20 20.77
CA ALA A 251 50.20 55.62 22.16
C ALA A 251 51.45 55.26 22.99
N ALA A 252 52.08 54.11 22.70
CA ALA A 252 53.34 53.72 23.31
C ALA A 252 54.49 54.65 22.88
N LEU A 253 54.59 54.99 21.59
CA LEU A 253 55.57 55.95 21.08
C LEU A 253 55.39 57.35 21.69
N GLY A 254 54.15 57.84 21.79
CA GLY A 254 53.83 59.12 22.42
C GLY A 254 54.21 59.19 23.91
N LYS A 255 54.07 58.08 24.65
CA LYS A 255 54.53 57.99 26.05
C LYS A 255 56.06 57.97 26.19
N THR A 256 56.77 57.55 25.15
CA THR A 256 58.23 57.46 25.17
C THR A 256 58.87 58.83 24.84
N GLY A 257 58.23 59.64 24.00
CA GLY A 257 58.66 61.01 23.68
C GLY A 257 58.43 62.05 24.80
N LEU A 258 57.48 61.81 25.71
CA LEU A 258 57.21 62.68 26.88
C LEU A 258 58.19 62.49 28.05
N ARG A 259 59.16 61.58 27.93
CA ARG A 259 60.19 61.29 28.95
C ARG A 259 61.61 61.73 28.55
N GLY A 260 61.75 62.50 27.46
CA GLY A 260 62.98 63.17 27.06
C GLY A 260 63.00 64.63 27.50
#